data_AF-A0A9D6VJF2-F1
#
_entry.id   AF-A0A9D6VJF2-F1
#
_cell.length_a   1.000
_cell.length_b   1.000
_cell.length_c   1.000
_cell.angle_alpha   90.00
_cell.angle_beta   90.00
_cell.angle_gamma   90.00
#
_symmetry.space_group_name_H-M   'P 1'
#
loop_
_entity.id
_entity.type
_entity.pdbx_description
1 polymer ?
#
loop_
_entity_poly.entity_id
_entity_poly.type
_entity_poly.pdbx_seq_one_letter_code
_entity_poly.pdbx_strand_id
1 'polypeptide(L)' 'MQKAKEADYVYSEGMRLKCEVCQREIVILKVGKGPVYCCGRPMQPVE' A
#
# COMPACT_ATOMS: atom_id res chain seq x y z
N MET A 1 24.23 5.08 -7.15
CA MET A 1 22.80 5.40 -7.33
C MET A 1 22.05 4.09 -7.53
N GLN A 2 21.56 3.48 -6.45
CA GLN A 2 20.85 2.20 -6.55
C GLN A 2 19.40 2.48 -6.97
N LYS A 3 19.01 2.02 -8.16
CA LYS A 3 17.62 2.08 -8.62
C LYS A 3 16.79 1.16 -7.72
N ALA A 4 15.84 1.75 -6.99
CA ALA A 4 14.84 0.97 -6.28
C ALA A 4 14.09 0.11 -7.30
N LYS A 5 14.02 -1.20 -7.05
CA LYS A 5 13.12 -2.09 -7.80
C LYS A 5 11.72 -1.50 -7.70
N GLU A 6 11.16 -1.08 -8.84
CA GLU A 6 9.75 -0.76 -8.96
C GLU A 6 8.98 -2.04 -8.62
N ALA A 7 8.50 -2.13 -7.39
CA ALA A 7 7.45 -3.09 -7.08
C ALA A 7 6.19 -2.55 -7.75
N ASP A 8 5.67 -3.27 -8.75
CA ASP A 8 4.37 -2.96 -9.32
C ASP A 8 3.30 -3.21 -8.24
N TYR A 9 2.87 -2.14 -7.59
CA TYR A 9 1.77 -2.20 -6.62
C TYR A 9 0.46 -2.31 -7.38
N VAL A 10 -0.08 -3.53 -7.43
CA VAL A 10 -1.39 -3.81 -8.02
C VAL A 10 -2.46 -3.68 -6.94
N TYR A 11 -3.26 -2.61 -7.03
CA TYR A 11 -4.38 -2.36 -6.13
C TYR A 11 -5.72 -2.56 -6.85
N SER A 12 -6.74 -2.98 -6.09
CA SER A 12 -8.13 -3.07 -6.54
C SER A 12 -9.05 -2.26 -5.63
N GLU A 13 -10.18 -1.78 -6.18
CA GLU A 13 -11.23 -1.17 -5.35
C GLU A 13 -11.79 -2.21 -4.38
N GLY A 14 -12.02 -1.79 -3.13
CA GLY A 14 -12.41 -2.69 -2.04
C GLY A 14 -11.25 -3.42 -1.36
N MET A 15 -10.03 -3.38 -1.90
CA MET A 15 -8.86 -3.95 -1.24
C MET A 15 -8.61 -3.25 0.11
N ARG A 16 -8.39 -4.04 1.16
CA ARG A 16 -7.99 -3.52 2.47
C ARG A 16 -6.49 -3.52 2.60
N LEU A 17 -5.93 -2.43 3.11
CA LEU A 17 -4.51 -2.30 3.41
C LEU A 17 -4.31 -2.04 4.90
N LYS A 18 -3.24 -2.57 5.47
CA LYS A 18 -2.84 -2.40 6.86
C LYS A 18 -1.43 -1.85 6.99
N CYS A 19 -1.27 -0.92 7.92
CA CYS A 19 0.04 -0.49 8.38
C CYS A 19 0.51 -1.43 9.48
N GLU A 20 1.60 -2.16 9.26
CA GLU A 20 2.14 -3.07 10.27
C GLU A 20 2.77 -2.34 11.48
N VAL A 21 3.08 -1.04 11.34
CA VAL A 21 3.67 -0.23 12.42
C VAL A 21 2.61 0.27 13.41
N CYS A 22 1.56 0.94 12.92
CA CYS A 22 0.53 1.53 13.77
C CYS A 22 -0.79 0.75 13.78
N GLN A 23 -0.86 -0.38 13.07
CA GLN A 23 -2.04 -1.25 12.97
C GLN A 23 -3.27 -0.60 12.32
N ARG A 24 -3.12 0.56 11.66
CA ARG A 24 -4.20 1.22 10.92
C ARG A 24 -4.60 0.42 9.69
N GLU A 25 -5.89 0.23 9.50
CA GLU A 25 -6.49 -0.38 8.31
C GLU A 25 -7.27 0.65 7.49
N ILE A 26 -7.18 0.55 6.16
CA ILE A 26 -7.92 1.39 5.21
C ILE A 26 -8.50 0.52 4.09
N VAL A 27 -9.48 1.06 3.35
CA VAL A 27 -10.02 0.45 2.13
C VAL A 27 -9.72 1.34 0.93
N ILE A 28 -9.33 0.74 -0.19
CA ILE A 28 -9.16 1.46 -1.46
C ILE A 28 -10.53 1.73 -2.05
N LEU A 29 -10.92 3.00 -2.13
CA LEU A 29 -12.18 3.42 -2.77
C LEU A 29 -12.04 3.70 -4.27
N LYS A 30 -10.82 3.98 -4.74
CA LYS A 30 -10.50 4.25 -6.15
C LYS A 30 -9.04 3.91 -6.42
N VAL A 31 -8.78 3.22 -7.51
CA VAL A 31 -7.41 2.80 -7.87
C VAL A 31 -6.62 3.97 -8.47
N GLY A 32 -5.39 4.13 -8.00
CA GLY A 32 -4.41 5.06 -8.54
C GLY A 32 -3.08 4.35 -8.82
N LYS A 33 -2.09 5.11 -9.29
CA LYS A 33 -0.72 4.61 -9.48
C LYS A 33 0.11 4.86 -8.24
N GLY A 34 0.98 3.91 -7.92
CA GLY A 34 1.98 4.02 -6.86
C GLY A 34 1.49 3.55 -5.49
N PRO A 35 2.43 3.21 -4.59
CA PRO A 35 2.14 2.63 -3.28
C PRO A 35 1.42 3.57 -2.32
N VAL A 36 0.60 2.99 -1.44
CA VAL A 36 0.07 3.68 -0.26
C VAL A 36 1.04 3.56 0.91
N TYR A 37 1.41 4.69 1.51
CA TYR A 37 2.34 4.74 2.64
C TYR A 37 1.62 5.08 3.95
N CYS A 38 2.08 4.46 5.04
CA CYS A 38 1.77 4.86 6.40
C CYS A 38 2.98 4.60 7.30
N CYS A 39 3.28 5.52 8.22
CA CYS A 39 4.49 5.45 9.09
C CYS A 39 5.81 5.32 8.31
N GLY A 40 5.90 5.92 7.12
CA GLY A 40 7.11 5.91 6.29
C GLY A 40 7.40 4.58 5.60
N ARG A 41 6.46 3.62 5.60
CA ARG A 41 6.58 2.33 4.90
C ARG A 41 5.34 2.05 4.04
N PRO A 42 5.47 1.28 2.94
CA PRO A 42 4.31 0.85 2.15
C PRO A 42 3.37 -0.01 3.01
N MET A 43 2.08 0.28 2.95
CA MET A 43 1.05 -0.54 3.59
C MET A 43 0.93 -1.89 2.87
N GLN A 44 0.58 -2.93 3.63
CA GLN A 44 0.44 -4.31 3.12
C GLN A 44 -1.03 -4.66 2.93
N PRO A 45 -1.41 -5.46 1.93
CA PRO A 45 -2.78 -5.95 1.79
C PRO A 45 -3.15 -6.85 2.97
N VAL A 46 -4.42 -6.80 3.35
CA VAL A 46 -5.04 -7.71 4.32
C VAL A 46 -5.94 -8.65 3.53
N GLU A 47 -5.71 -9.96 3.67
CA GLU A 47 -6.61 -11.00 3.14
C GLU A 47 -8.00 -10.94 3.80
#